data_AF-A0A7J6GTI4-F1
#
_entry.id   AF-A0A7J6GTI4-F1
#
_cell.length_a   1.000
_cell.length_b   1.000
_cell.length_c   1.000
_cell.angle_alpha   90.00
_cell.angle_beta   90.00
_cell.angle_gamma   90.00
#
_symmetry.space_group_name_H-M   'P 1'
#
loop_
_entity.id
_entity.type
_entity.pdbx_description
1 polymer ?
#
loop_
_entity_poly.entity_id
_entity_poly.type
_entity_poly.pdbx_seq_one_letter_code
_entity_poly.pdbx_strand_id
1 'polypeptide(L)'
;MASSTAILNVPTSVGAIKGLDCQSYVGLRPLVVSVRSFDSVAIKSKTSRRFVVRASETHSGPFKKLGLSDAECEAAVVSGNVPEAPPVPPKPAAPAGTPVVSTLPINRRPRRNRKSPAFRAAFQETTLSPANFVYPLFIHEGEEDTPIGAMPGCYRLGWRHGLVEEVSKARDVGVNSIVLFPKVPDGLKTPTGDEAYNENGLVQRSIRLLKDKFPDLVIYTDVALDPYSSDGHDGIVREDGVILNDETVHQLCKQAVAQARAGADVVSPSDMMDGRVGAIRSALDAEGFHHVSIMSYTAKYASSFYGPFREALDSNPRFGDKKTYQMNPANYREALVETREDEAEGADILLVKPGLPYLDIIRLLRDNSSLPIAAYQVSGEYAMIKAGGVLKMIDEEKVMLESLMCLRRAGADIILTYFALQAAKSLCGEK
;
A
#
# COMPACT_ATOMS: atom_id res chain seq x y z
N MET A 1 -45.62 -19.44 -32.96
CA MET A 1 -44.29 -19.76 -33.53
C MET A 1 -43.39 -20.25 -32.42
N ALA A 2 -42.57 -21.24 -32.74
CA ALA A 2 -41.84 -22.10 -31.83
C ALA A 2 -40.70 -21.40 -31.08
N SER A 3 -40.48 -21.88 -29.85
CA SER A 3 -39.20 -22.30 -29.25
C SER A 3 -37.91 -21.54 -29.58
N SER A 4 -37.23 -21.04 -28.54
CA SER A 4 -35.81 -21.36 -28.26
C SER A 4 -35.34 -20.58 -27.01
N THR A 5 -35.31 -21.25 -25.86
CA THR A 5 -34.56 -20.79 -24.68
C THR A 5 -33.24 -21.56 -24.67
N ALA A 6 -32.14 -20.89 -24.95
CA ALA A 6 -30.81 -21.49 -24.87
C ALA A 6 -30.39 -21.61 -23.40
N ILE A 7 -30.30 -22.86 -22.92
CA ILE A 7 -29.66 -23.20 -21.64
C ILE A 7 -28.16 -23.28 -21.90
N LEU A 8 -27.39 -22.30 -21.43
CA LEU A 8 -25.94 -22.37 -21.43
C LEU A 8 -25.49 -23.15 -20.19
N ASN A 9 -25.17 -24.43 -20.37
CA ASN A 9 -24.49 -25.24 -19.37
C ASN A 9 -23.02 -24.82 -19.30
N VAL A 10 -22.62 -24.16 -18.22
CA VAL A 10 -21.20 -23.92 -17.90
C VAL A 10 -20.67 -25.15 -17.14
N PRO A 11 -19.61 -25.81 -17.59
CA PRO A 11 -19.00 -26.90 -16.85
C PRO A 11 -18.24 -26.35 -15.63
N THR A 12 -18.70 -26.69 -14.43
CA THR A 12 -17.90 -26.56 -13.21
C THR A 12 -16.93 -27.74 -13.12
N SER A 13 -15.81 -27.67 -13.83
CA SER A 13 -14.66 -28.52 -13.58
C SER A 13 -13.59 -27.70 -12.84
N VAL A 14 -13.71 -27.65 -11.51
CA VAL A 14 -12.56 -27.29 -10.68
C VAL A 14 -11.61 -28.48 -10.73
N GLY A 15 -10.48 -28.31 -11.43
CA GLY A 15 -9.38 -29.27 -11.39
C GLY A 15 -8.91 -29.42 -9.94
N ALA A 16 -8.99 -30.65 -9.43
CA ALA A 16 -8.43 -31.01 -8.13
C ALA A 16 -6.92 -30.74 -8.13
N ILE A 17 -6.48 -29.82 -7.28
CA ILE A 17 -5.05 -29.67 -6.95
C ILE A 17 -4.64 -30.94 -6.20
N LYS A 18 -3.82 -31.78 -6.84
CA LYS A 18 -3.23 -32.95 -6.22
C LYS A 18 -2.24 -32.51 -5.13
N GLY A 19 -2.53 -32.92 -3.90
CA GLY A 19 -1.54 -33.38 -2.92
C GLY A 19 -0.60 -32.34 -2.32
N LEU A 20 -1.09 -31.55 -1.36
CA LEU A 20 -0.26 -31.21 -0.20
C LEU A 20 -0.45 -32.35 0.82
N ASP A 21 0.59 -33.16 0.97
CA ASP A 21 0.66 -34.23 1.96
C ASP A 21 0.81 -33.62 3.35
N CYS A 22 -0.31 -33.32 3.99
CA CYS A 22 -0.36 -32.76 5.34
C CYS A 22 -0.22 -33.82 6.46
N GLN A 23 0.30 -35.02 6.18
CA GLN A 23 0.30 -36.12 7.17
C GLN A 23 1.43 -36.10 8.21
N SER A 24 2.28 -35.07 8.30
CA SER A 24 3.35 -35.02 9.32
C SER A 24 3.26 -33.88 10.34
N TYR A 25 2.20 -33.07 10.34
CA TYR A 25 2.00 -32.07 11.40
C TYR A 25 1.19 -32.65 12.57
N VAL A 26 1.91 -33.00 13.64
CA VAL A 26 1.35 -33.40 14.94
C VAL A 26 0.66 -32.19 15.56
N GLY A 27 -0.68 -32.15 15.58
CA GLY A 27 -1.36 -31.15 16.40
C GLY A 27 -2.86 -30.90 16.24
N LEU A 28 -3.55 -31.38 15.20
CA LEU A 28 -4.98 -31.03 15.03
C LEU A 28 -5.79 -32.21 14.49
N ARG A 29 -6.81 -32.63 15.25
CA ARG A 29 -7.81 -33.62 14.80
C ARG A 29 -8.75 -32.98 13.75
N PRO A 30 -9.24 -33.71 12.73
CA PRO A 30 -10.14 -33.16 11.73
C PRO A 30 -11.56 -32.97 12.31
N LEU A 31 -12.15 -31.78 12.08
CA LEU A 31 -13.58 -31.51 12.28
C LEU A 31 -14.32 -31.79 10.97
N VAL A 32 -15.29 -32.69 11.02
CA VAL A 32 -16.24 -32.97 9.93
C VAL A 32 -17.24 -31.82 9.86
N VAL A 33 -17.33 -31.13 8.72
CA VAL A 33 -18.35 -30.10 8.46
C VAL A 33 -19.43 -30.66 7.54
N SER A 34 -20.66 -30.70 8.05
CA SER A 34 -21.88 -30.99 7.30
C SER A 34 -22.33 -29.72 6.55
N VAL A 35 -22.53 -29.84 5.24
CA VAL A 35 -23.04 -28.76 4.37
C VAL A 35 -24.57 -28.74 4.47
N ARG A 36 -25.16 -27.58 4.82
CA ARG A 36 -26.57 -27.27 4.56
C ARG A 36 -26.65 -26.10 3.59
N SER A 37 -27.52 -26.28 2.59
CA SER A 37 -27.88 -25.35 1.52
C SER A 37 -28.46 -24.04 2.06
N PHE A 38 -28.11 -22.92 1.42
CA PHE A 38 -28.74 -21.62 1.62
C PHE A 38 -29.54 -21.24 0.36
N ASP A 39 -30.78 -20.82 0.58
CA ASP A 39 -31.68 -20.28 -0.42
C ASP A 39 -31.29 -18.86 -0.85
N SER A 40 -31.60 -18.52 -2.09
CA SER A 40 -31.34 -17.26 -2.76
C SER A 40 -32.31 -16.15 -2.33
N VAL A 41 -31.79 -14.91 -2.18
CA VAL A 41 -32.61 -13.70 -1.99
C VAL A 41 -32.19 -12.64 -3.01
N ALA A 42 -33.17 -12.13 -3.75
CA ALA A 42 -33.03 -11.14 -4.81
C ALA A 42 -32.66 -9.74 -4.29
N ILE A 43 -31.76 -9.06 -5.00
CA ILE A 43 -31.30 -7.70 -4.70
C ILE A 43 -32.14 -6.68 -5.51
N LYS A 44 -32.80 -5.75 -4.82
CA LYS A 44 -33.41 -4.55 -5.43
C LYS A 44 -32.45 -3.36 -5.33
N SER A 45 -32.37 -2.58 -6.41
CA SER A 45 -31.54 -1.38 -6.53
C SER A 45 -31.90 -0.30 -5.50
N LYS A 46 -30.89 0.40 -4.99
CA LYS A 46 -31.04 1.53 -4.07
C LYS A 46 -30.77 2.85 -4.80
N THR A 47 -31.72 3.76 -4.67
CA THR A 47 -31.64 5.16 -5.06
C THR A 47 -30.79 5.98 -4.08
N SER A 48 -30.22 7.07 -4.61
CA SER A 48 -29.40 8.11 -3.96
C SER A 48 -29.85 8.47 -2.55
N ARG A 49 -28.90 8.40 -1.59
CA ARG A 49 -29.13 8.79 -0.19
C ARG A 49 -28.65 10.23 0.05
N ARG A 50 -29.61 11.12 0.30
CA ARG A 50 -29.39 12.38 1.02
C ARG A 50 -28.77 12.10 2.38
N PHE A 51 -27.72 12.84 2.74
CA PHE A 51 -27.17 12.86 4.10
C PHE A 51 -28.23 13.38 5.07
N VAL A 52 -28.72 12.49 5.93
CA VAL A 52 -29.54 12.84 7.10
C VAL A 52 -28.67 12.57 8.31
N VAL A 53 -28.29 13.62 9.03
CA VAL A 53 -27.65 13.51 10.35
C VAL A 53 -28.69 12.93 11.30
N ARG A 54 -28.62 11.62 11.57
CA ARG A 54 -29.42 10.96 12.60
C ARG A 54 -28.63 10.98 13.91
N ALA A 55 -29.05 11.81 14.85
CA ALA A 55 -28.59 11.72 16.24
C ALA A 55 -29.09 10.38 16.84
N SER A 56 -28.17 9.42 16.96
CA SER A 56 -28.31 8.11 17.60
C SER A 56 -29.40 7.17 17.07
N GLU A 57 -29.01 5.93 16.77
CA GLU A 57 -29.95 4.84 16.56
C GLU A 57 -30.69 4.52 17.87
N THR A 58 -31.97 4.19 17.72
CA THR A 58 -32.90 3.87 18.80
C THR A 58 -32.41 2.70 19.63
N HIS A 59 -31.88 2.97 20.81
CA HIS A 59 -31.79 1.97 21.87
C HIS A 59 -33.20 1.58 22.31
N SER A 60 -33.58 0.31 22.10
CA SER A 60 -34.84 -0.29 22.53
C SER A 60 -34.84 -0.67 24.02
N GLY A 61 -34.43 0.28 24.87
CA GLY A 61 -34.65 0.25 26.31
C GLY A 61 -35.51 1.46 26.71
N PRO A 62 -36.21 1.44 27.85
CA PRO A 62 -37.11 2.53 28.23
C PRO A 62 -36.29 3.76 28.65
N PHE A 63 -35.83 4.54 27.68
CA PHE A 63 -35.40 5.91 27.91
C PHE A 63 -36.66 6.75 28.08
N LYS A 64 -36.91 7.25 29.30
CA LYS A 64 -37.82 8.38 29.51
C LYS A 64 -37.22 9.57 28.75
N LYS A 65 -37.68 9.82 27.52
CA LYS A 65 -37.55 11.15 26.92
C LYS A 65 -38.31 12.11 27.84
N LEU A 66 -37.64 13.15 28.36
CA LEU A 66 -38.38 14.32 28.82
C LEU A 66 -39.10 14.84 27.57
N GLY A 67 -40.41 14.66 27.48
CA GLY A 67 -41.21 15.08 26.32
C GLY A 67 -41.39 16.59 26.21
N LEU A 68 -40.35 17.36 26.52
CA LEU A 68 -40.33 18.83 26.50
C LEU A 68 -39.52 19.29 25.29
N SER A 69 -40.01 20.32 24.61
CA SER A 69 -39.29 21.07 23.60
C SER A 69 -38.20 21.96 24.23
N ASP A 70 -37.21 22.37 23.44
CA ASP A 70 -36.09 23.20 23.92
C ASP A 70 -36.58 24.50 24.59
N ALA A 71 -37.65 25.10 24.08
CA ALA A 71 -38.28 26.29 24.65
C ALA A 71 -38.95 26.04 26.01
N GLU A 72 -39.53 24.85 26.23
CA GLU A 72 -40.14 24.48 27.52
C GLU A 72 -39.07 24.14 28.56
N CYS A 73 -37.94 23.58 28.15
CA CYS A 73 -36.77 23.39 29.01
C CYS A 73 -36.18 24.74 29.46
N GLU A 74 -36.04 25.71 28.55
CA GLU A 74 -35.57 27.07 28.91
C GLU A 74 -36.53 27.76 29.88
N ALA A 75 -37.85 27.71 29.63
CA ALA A 75 -38.85 28.28 30.52
C ALA A 75 -38.86 27.61 31.91
N ALA A 76 -38.64 26.30 31.98
CA ALA A 76 -38.54 25.55 33.23
C ALA A 76 -37.28 25.96 34.04
N VAL A 77 -36.15 26.16 33.36
CA VAL A 77 -34.91 26.62 34.00
C VAL A 77 -35.05 28.06 34.53
N VAL A 78 -35.66 28.96 33.76
CA VAL A 78 -35.94 30.36 34.18
C VAL A 78 -36.89 30.43 35.37
N SER A 79 -37.83 29.49 35.49
CA SER A 79 -38.76 29.38 36.63
C SER A 79 -38.21 28.60 37.83
N GLY A 80 -36.92 28.22 37.82
CA GLY A 80 -36.26 27.50 38.91
C GLY A 80 -36.53 25.99 38.96
N ASN A 81 -37.26 25.46 37.97
CA ASN A 81 -37.55 24.03 37.83
C ASN A 81 -36.54 23.38 36.89
N VAL A 82 -35.29 23.26 37.37
CA VAL A 82 -34.22 22.61 36.61
C VAL A 82 -34.57 21.12 36.41
N PRO A 83 -34.65 20.62 35.17
CA PRO A 83 -34.96 19.22 34.94
C PRO A 83 -33.87 18.33 35.56
N GLU A 84 -34.30 17.29 36.28
CA GLU A 84 -33.39 16.33 36.90
C GLU A 84 -32.57 15.62 35.81
N ALA A 85 -31.27 15.48 36.04
CA ALA A 85 -30.39 14.82 35.08
C ALA A 85 -30.92 13.40 34.77
N PRO A 86 -30.85 12.94 33.50
CA PRO A 86 -31.29 11.60 33.17
C PRO A 86 -30.59 10.57 34.08
N PRO A 87 -31.33 9.56 34.58
CA PRO A 87 -30.73 8.53 35.40
C PRO A 87 -29.59 7.86 34.63
N VAL A 88 -28.41 7.78 35.27
CA VAL A 88 -27.25 7.10 34.69
C VAL A 88 -27.67 5.66 34.38
N PRO A 89 -27.42 5.15 33.16
CA PRO A 89 -27.77 3.77 32.82
C PRO A 89 -27.19 2.81 33.86
N PRO A 90 -27.98 1.84 34.35
CA PRO A 90 -27.52 0.91 35.36
C PRO A 90 -26.29 0.16 34.82
N LYS A 91 -25.21 0.17 35.60
CA LYS A 91 -23.99 -0.53 35.23
C LYS A 91 -24.33 -2.03 35.13
N PRO A 92 -23.96 -2.71 34.03
CA PRO A 92 -24.17 -4.15 33.91
C PRO A 92 -23.59 -4.88 35.12
N ALA A 93 -24.33 -5.86 35.63
CA ALA A 93 -23.83 -6.72 36.72
C ALA A 93 -22.54 -7.43 36.27
N ALA A 94 -21.60 -7.59 37.20
CA ALA A 94 -20.41 -8.38 36.94
C ALA A 94 -20.80 -9.87 36.74
N PRO A 95 -20.03 -10.64 35.97
CA PRO A 95 -20.26 -12.09 35.84
C PRO A 95 -20.32 -12.79 37.21
N ALA A 96 -21.16 -13.81 37.33
CA ALA A 96 -21.21 -14.63 38.54
C ALA A 96 -19.82 -15.22 38.88
N GLY A 97 -19.46 -15.24 40.16
CA GLY A 97 -18.13 -15.68 40.61
C GLY A 97 -17.03 -14.61 40.48
N THR A 98 -17.36 -13.37 40.07
CA THR A 98 -16.40 -12.26 40.14
C THR A 98 -15.97 -12.03 41.59
N PRO A 99 -14.67 -12.09 41.92
CA PRO A 99 -14.20 -11.93 43.29
C PRO A 99 -14.44 -10.50 43.80
N VAL A 100 -14.83 -10.40 45.07
CA VAL A 100 -14.92 -9.11 45.77
C VAL A 100 -13.52 -8.76 46.28
N VAL A 101 -12.92 -7.72 45.70
CA VAL A 101 -11.56 -7.27 46.03
C VAL A 101 -11.57 -5.80 46.43
N SER A 102 -10.62 -5.40 47.28
CA SER A 102 -10.38 -4.00 47.60
C SER A 102 -9.82 -3.25 46.38
N THR A 103 -9.99 -1.92 46.37
CA THR A 103 -9.48 -1.12 45.25
C THR A 103 -7.95 -1.05 45.31
N LEU A 104 -7.30 -1.30 44.16
CA LEU A 104 -5.85 -1.21 44.06
C LEU A 104 -5.39 0.26 44.17
N PRO A 105 -4.43 0.62 45.06
CA PRO A 105 -4.01 1.99 45.30
C PRO A 105 -2.98 2.48 44.25
N ILE A 106 -3.42 2.63 43.01
CA ILE A 106 -2.58 3.13 41.89
C ILE A 106 -3.03 4.51 41.40
N ASN A 107 -2.05 5.39 41.16
CA ASN A 107 -2.27 6.76 40.70
C ASN A 107 -2.48 6.84 39.18
N ARG A 108 -1.69 6.06 38.41
CA ARG A 108 -1.71 6.06 36.94
C ARG A 108 -2.59 4.93 36.41
N ARG A 109 -3.60 5.27 35.59
CA ARG A 109 -4.51 4.29 34.97
C ARG A 109 -4.68 4.56 33.47
N PRO A 110 -3.71 4.18 32.62
CA PRO A 110 -3.77 4.45 31.17
C PRO A 110 -5.02 3.92 30.47
N ARG A 111 -5.68 2.88 31.02
CA ARG A 111 -7.00 2.40 30.54
C ARG A 111 -8.08 3.49 30.50
N ARG A 112 -7.95 4.57 31.29
CA ARG A 112 -8.88 5.71 31.28
C ARG A 112 -8.94 6.40 29.91
N ASN A 113 -7.81 6.45 29.18
CA ASN A 113 -7.73 7.03 27.84
C ASN A 113 -8.24 6.06 26.75
N ARG A 114 -8.51 4.79 27.10
CA ARG A 114 -8.98 3.75 26.17
C ARG A 114 -10.41 3.27 26.46
N LYS A 115 -11.14 3.99 27.32
CA LYS A 115 -12.41 3.51 27.90
C LYS A 115 -13.58 3.48 26.93
N SER A 116 -13.54 4.29 25.87
CA SER A 116 -14.57 4.33 24.83
C SER A 116 -13.97 4.63 23.46
N PRO A 117 -14.68 4.33 22.36
CA PRO A 117 -14.25 4.72 21.01
C PRO A 117 -13.97 6.22 20.88
N ALA A 118 -14.83 7.08 21.45
CA ALA A 118 -14.63 8.53 21.43
C ALA A 118 -13.31 8.97 22.09
N PHE A 119 -12.97 8.38 23.25
CA PHE A 119 -11.69 8.67 23.92
C PHE A 119 -10.49 8.16 23.12
N ARG A 120 -10.59 6.98 22.48
CA ARG A 120 -9.52 6.47 21.62
C ARG A 120 -9.29 7.36 20.41
N ALA A 121 -10.36 7.80 19.76
CA ALA A 121 -10.29 8.68 18.59
C ALA A 121 -9.69 10.05 18.95
N ALA A 122 -10.12 10.66 20.07
CA ALA A 122 -9.63 11.97 20.50
C ALA A 122 -8.13 12.00 20.84
N PHE A 123 -7.55 10.86 21.21
CA PHE A 123 -6.13 10.73 21.60
C PHE A 123 -5.30 9.95 20.58
N GLN A 124 -5.83 9.72 19.38
CA GLN A 124 -5.11 9.03 18.32
C GLN A 124 -4.03 9.95 17.74
N GLU A 125 -2.78 9.50 17.77
CA GLU A 125 -1.63 10.30 17.34
C GLU A 125 -1.36 10.22 15.83
N THR A 126 -1.87 9.19 15.15
CA THR A 126 -1.58 8.92 13.74
C THR A 126 -2.86 8.51 13.01
N THR A 127 -3.09 9.08 11.84
CA THR A 127 -4.21 8.74 10.95
C THR A 127 -3.69 8.31 9.58
N LEU A 128 -4.50 7.53 8.87
CA LEU A 128 -4.30 7.18 7.47
C LEU A 128 -5.23 8.01 6.61
N SER A 129 -4.75 8.43 5.44
CA SER A 129 -5.53 9.05 4.38
C SER A 129 -5.17 8.38 3.05
N PRO A 130 -6.11 8.22 2.09
CA PRO A 130 -5.77 7.79 0.73
C PRO A 130 -4.65 8.62 0.09
N ALA A 131 -4.55 9.91 0.44
CA ALA A 131 -3.48 10.79 -0.02
C ALA A 131 -2.07 10.41 0.47
N ASN A 132 -1.96 9.52 1.47
CA ASN A 132 -0.66 8.99 1.88
C ASN A 132 -0.16 7.85 0.97
N PHE A 133 -0.99 7.33 0.06
CA PHE A 133 -0.66 6.14 -0.71
C PHE A 133 -0.16 6.47 -2.11
N VAL A 134 0.94 5.82 -2.49
CA VAL A 134 1.38 5.68 -3.88
C VAL A 134 1.07 4.24 -4.28
N TYR A 135 0.31 4.05 -5.36
CA TYR A 135 -0.13 2.73 -5.79
C TYR A 135 0.84 2.11 -6.83
N PRO A 136 1.56 1.03 -6.50
CA PRO A 136 2.40 0.32 -7.45
C PRO A 136 1.59 -0.46 -8.47
N LEU A 137 1.88 -0.25 -9.75
CA LEU A 137 1.19 -0.89 -10.88
C LEU A 137 2.20 -1.54 -11.82
N PHE A 138 1.93 -2.80 -12.16
CA PHE A 138 2.72 -3.54 -13.14
C PHE A 138 2.09 -3.37 -14.53
N ILE A 139 2.90 -3.07 -15.53
CA ILE A 139 2.43 -2.82 -16.91
C ILE A 139 3.16 -3.72 -17.90
N HIS A 140 2.49 -4.09 -18.98
CA HIS A 140 3.09 -4.86 -20.10
C HIS A 140 2.51 -4.43 -21.44
N GLU A 141 3.12 -4.90 -22.53
CA GLU A 141 2.73 -4.58 -23.92
C GLU A 141 1.42 -5.24 -24.39
N GLY A 142 0.96 -6.29 -23.72
CA GLY A 142 -0.24 -7.01 -24.13
C GLY A 142 -1.53 -6.23 -23.85
N GLU A 143 -2.60 -6.58 -24.56
CA GLU A 143 -3.92 -5.95 -24.40
C GLU A 143 -4.68 -6.47 -23.17
N GLU A 144 -4.46 -7.73 -22.80
CA GLU A 144 -5.17 -8.40 -21.70
C GLU A 144 -4.38 -8.33 -20.39
N ASP A 145 -5.10 -8.16 -19.29
CA ASP A 145 -4.53 -8.18 -17.95
C ASP A 145 -4.17 -9.60 -17.52
N THR A 146 -2.94 -9.79 -17.03
CA THR A 146 -2.44 -11.11 -16.63
C THR A 146 -2.24 -11.17 -15.11
N PRO A 147 -2.85 -12.12 -14.38
CA PRO A 147 -2.69 -12.22 -12.93
C PRO A 147 -1.25 -12.57 -12.54
N ILE A 148 -0.82 -12.05 -11.39
CA ILE A 148 0.49 -12.38 -10.80
C ILE A 148 0.28 -13.41 -9.70
N GLY A 149 0.74 -14.65 -9.91
CA GLY A 149 0.48 -15.78 -9.02
C GLY A 149 0.94 -15.55 -7.58
N ALA A 150 2.20 -15.11 -7.40
CA ALA A 150 2.74 -14.80 -6.07
C ALA A 150 2.16 -13.53 -5.41
N MET A 151 1.32 -12.76 -6.11
CA MET A 151 0.67 -11.55 -5.59
C MET A 151 -0.84 -11.59 -5.85
N PRO A 152 -1.62 -12.41 -5.12
CA PRO A 152 -3.05 -12.55 -5.34
C PRO A 152 -3.77 -11.20 -5.34
N GLY A 153 -4.52 -10.91 -6.41
CA GLY A 153 -5.22 -9.64 -6.62
C GLY A 153 -4.41 -8.57 -7.37
N CYS A 154 -3.13 -8.81 -7.65
CA CYS A 154 -2.32 -7.95 -8.52
C CYS A 154 -2.22 -8.55 -9.94
N TYR A 155 -2.12 -7.67 -10.93
CA TYR A 155 -2.08 -8.02 -12.35
C TYR A 155 -0.94 -7.26 -13.05
N ARG A 156 -0.39 -7.86 -14.10
CA ARG A 156 0.32 -7.14 -15.17
C ARG A 156 -0.74 -6.57 -16.09
N LEU A 157 -0.89 -5.24 -16.06
CA LEU A 157 -1.94 -4.53 -16.74
C LEU A 157 -1.55 -4.20 -18.18
N GLY A 158 -2.47 -4.40 -19.12
CA GLY A 158 -2.30 -3.87 -20.47
C GLY A 158 -2.27 -2.35 -20.42
N TRP A 159 -1.18 -1.74 -20.91
CA TRP A 159 -0.90 -0.33 -20.65
C TRP A 159 -1.93 0.65 -21.25
N ARG A 160 -2.67 0.23 -22.29
CA ARG A 160 -3.68 1.07 -22.96
C ARG A 160 -5.03 1.09 -22.25
N HIS A 161 -5.46 -0.06 -21.72
CA HIS A 161 -6.82 -0.28 -21.24
C HIS A 161 -6.84 -0.61 -19.74
N GLY A 162 -6.27 -1.75 -19.33
CA GLY A 162 -6.25 -2.18 -17.93
C GLY A 162 -5.59 -1.17 -17.01
N LEU A 163 -4.47 -0.58 -17.42
CA LEU A 163 -3.79 0.47 -16.66
C LEU A 163 -4.70 1.69 -16.40
N VAL A 164 -5.37 2.18 -17.45
CA VAL A 164 -6.23 3.37 -17.35
C VAL A 164 -7.43 3.09 -16.45
N GLU A 165 -8.04 1.91 -16.56
CA GLU A 165 -9.16 1.51 -15.73
C GLU A 165 -8.74 1.41 -14.25
N GLU A 166 -7.59 0.79 -13.98
CA GLU A 166 -7.12 0.59 -12.61
C GLU A 166 -6.74 1.91 -11.93
N VAL A 167 -6.12 2.84 -12.68
CA VAL A 167 -5.87 4.20 -12.21
C VAL A 167 -7.18 4.94 -11.93
N SER A 168 -8.20 4.80 -12.78
CA SER A 168 -9.51 5.41 -12.53
C SER A 168 -10.12 4.93 -11.21
N LYS A 169 -10.10 3.62 -10.95
CA LYS A 169 -10.60 3.04 -9.69
C LYS A 169 -9.86 3.57 -8.47
N ALA A 170 -8.54 3.73 -8.57
CA ALA A 170 -7.72 4.28 -7.48
C ALA A 170 -8.09 5.75 -7.19
N ARG A 171 -8.30 6.54 -8.24
CA ARG A 171 -8.71 7.94 -8.11
C ARG A 171 -10.09 8.11 -7.50
N ASP A 172 -11.04 7.25 -7.83
CA ASP A 172 -12.40 7.28 -7.28
C ASP A 172 -12.43 7.22 -5.74
N VAL A 173 -11.41 6.60 -5.13
CA VAL A 173 -11.24 6.49 -3.68
C VAL A 173 -10.15 7.41 -3.11
N GLY A 174 -9.69 8.38 -3.89
CA GLY A 174 -8.76 9.42 -3.46
C GLY A 174 -7.27 9.06 -3.54
N VAL A 175 -6.91 7.92 -4.13
CA VAL A 175 -5.50 7.55 -4.41
C VAL A 175 -5.09 8.16 -5.74
N ASN A 176 -4.45 9.33 -5.68
CA ASN A 176 -4.04 10.13 -6.85
C ASN A 176 -2.54 10.06 -7.12
N SER A 177 -1.85 9.04 -6.60
CA SER A 177 -0.43 8.83 -6.81
C SER A 177 -0.15 7.37 -7.19
N ILE A 178 0.64 7.16 -8.23
CA ILE A 178 0.99 5.82 -8.72
C ILE A 178 2.50 5.68 -8.96
N VAL A 179 2.99 4.45 -9.00
CA VAL A 179 4.32 4.13 -9.51
C VAL A 179 4.25 2.99 -10.52
N LEU A 180 4.92 3.15 -11.67
CA LEU A 180 4.86 2.20 -12.77
C LEU A 180 6.08 1.26 -12.77
N PHE A 181 5.82 -0.04 -12.93
CA PHE A 181 6.84 -1.08 -13.06
C PHE A 181 6.64 -1.88 -14.36
N PRO A 182 7.55 -1.81 -15.34
CA PRO A 182 7.36 -2.45 -16.64
C PRO A 182 7.82 -3.91 -16.68
N LYS A 183 6.98 -4.81 -17.19
CA LYS A 183 7.41 -6.12 -17.70
C LYS A 183 7.86 -5.95 -19.15
N VAL A 184 9.13 -5.65 -19.34
CA VAL A 184 9.74 -5.45 -20.65
C VAL A 184 9.88 -6.81 -21.38
N PRO A 185 9.53 -6.90 -22.68
CA PRO A 185 9.79 -8.08 -23.50
C PRO A 185 11.27 -8.47 -23.50
N ASP A 186 11.57 -9.77 -23.35
CA ASP A 186 12.96 -10.23 -23.21
C ASP A 186 13.86 -9.89 -24.40
N GLY A 187 13.30 -9.81 -25.62
CA GLY A 187 14.04 -9.43 -26.82
C GLY A 187 14.49 -7.96 -26.85
N LEU A 188 13.99 -7.11 -25.95
CA LEU A 188 14.41 -5.72 -25.79
C LEU A 188 15.41 -5.53 -24.64
N LYS A 189 15.69 -6.59 -23.88
CA LYS A 189 16.65 -6.51 -22.77
C LYS A 189 18.08 -6.60 -23.30
N THR A 190 18.93 -5.66 -22.88
CA THR A 190 20.35 -5.61 -23.27
C THR A 190 21.25 -5.54 -22.02
N PRO A 191 22.55 -5.89 -22.13
CA PRO A 191 23.47 -5.78 -20.99
C PRO A 191 23.59 -4.35 -20.42
N THR A 192 23.34 -3.34 -21.26
CA THR A 192 23.41 -1.91 -20.91
C THR A 192 22.04 -1.28 -20.63
N GLY A 193 20.95 -2.04 -20.74
CA GLY A 193 19.59 -1.59 -20.41
C GLY A 193 19.05 -0.48 -21.33
N ASP A 194 19.38 -0.51 -22.62
CA ASP A 194 19.14 0.63 -23.53
C ASP A 194 17.66 1.01 -23.68
N GLU A 195 16.76 0.05 -23.52
CA GLU A 195 15.30 0.25 -23.57
C GLU A 195 14.78 1.15 -22.42
N ALA A 196 15.56 1.34 -21.35
CA ALA A 196 15.20 2.17 -20.20
C ALA A 196 14.94 3.65 -20.58
N TYR A 197 15.66 4.15 -21.57
CA TYR A 197 15.56 5.54 -22.06
C TYR A 197 15.01 5.65 -23.48
N ASN A 198 14.38 4.59 -24.00
CA ASN A 198 13.65 4.67 -25.26
C ASN A 198 12.47 5.63 -25.10
N GLU A 199 12.44 6.72 -25.88
CA GLU A 199 11.35 7.71 -25.82
C GLU A 199 9.97 7.11 -26.14
N ASN A 200 9.96 6.02 -26.91
CA ASN A 200 8.78 5.24 -27.26
C ASN A 200 8.63 3.95 -26.44
N GLY A 201 9.44 3.78 -25.39
CA GLY A 201 9.37 2.66 -24.47
C GLY A 201 8.03 2.59 -23.73
N LEU A 202 7.77 1.42 -23.13
CA LEU A 202 6.52 1.12 -22.45
C LEU A 202 6.17 2.13 -21.34
N VAL A 203 7.15 2.48 -20.50
CA VAL A 203 6.96 3.43 -19.39
C VAL A 203 6.63 4.82 -19.93
N GLN A 204 7.43 5.34 -20.86
CA GLN A 204 7.28 6.67 -21.43
C GLN A 204 5.94 6.84 -22.15
N ARG A 205 5.49 5.82 -22.91
CA ARG A 205 4.16 5.83 -23.53
C ARG A 205 3.03 5.80 -22.49
N SER A 206 3.19 5.02 -21.42
CA SER A 206 2.20 4.93 -20.34
C SER A 206 2.06 6.24 -19.57
N ILE A 207 3.18 6.93 -19.27
CA ILE A 207 3.16 8.24 -18.62
C ILE A 207 2.38 9.25 -19.47
N ARG A 208 2.71 9.36 -20.77
CA ARG A 208 2.01 10.30 -21.68
C ARG A 208 0.52 10.01 -21.76
N LEU A 209 0.13 8.72 -21.87
CA LEU A 209 -1.27 8.31 -21.90
C LEU A 209 -2.00 8.71 -20.62
N LEU A 210 -1.39 8.48 -19.46
CA LEU A 210 -1.99 8.81 -18.17
C LEU A 210 -2.06 10.32 -17.93
N LYS A 211 -1.05 11.09 -18.32
CA LYS A 211 -1.07 12.55 -18.23
C LYS A 211 -2.09 13.20 -19.16
N ASP A 212 -2.32 12.64 -20.34
CA ASP A 212 -3.39 13.09 -21.25
C ASP A 212 -4.78 12.89 -20.62
N LYS A 213 -5.03 11.73 -20.01
CA LYS A 213 -6.33 11.41 -19.38
C LYS A 213 -6.53 12.05 -18.01
N PHE A 214 -5.48 12.12 -17.21
CA PHE A 214 -5.50 12.50 -15.81
C PHE A 214 -4.36 13.50 -15.52
N PRO A 215 -4.47 14.76 -15.96
CA PRO A 215 -3.38 15.74 -15.83
C PRO A 215 -2.91 15.99 -14.39
N ASP A 216 -3.79 15.81 -13.43
CA ASP A 216 -3.55 15.99 -11.99
C ASP A 216 -3.08 14.71 -11.26
N LEU A 217 -2.94 13.59 -11.96
CA LEU A 217 -2.36 12.37 -11.39
C LEU A 217 -0.87 12.56 -11.13
N VAL A 218 -0.41 12.25 -9.92
CA VAL A 218 1.01 12.25 -9.60
C VAL A 218 1.62 10.92 -10.00
N ILE A 219 2.58 10.95 -10.91
CA ILE A 219 3.25 9.77 -11.45
C ILE A 219 4.69 9.73 -10.93
N TYR A 220 4.93 8.74 -10.08
CA TYR A 220 6.27 8.30 -9.70
C TYR A 220 6.76 7.28 -10.74
N THR A 221 8.03 7.33 -11.09
CA THR A 221 8.67 6.33 -11.96
C THR A 221 9.84 5.68 -11.27
N ASP A 222 10.09 4.41 -11.59
CA ASP A 222 11.29 3.70 -11.16
C ASP A 222 12.45 4.01 -12.10
N VAL A 223 13.62 4.34 -11.53
CA VAL A 223 14.88 4.52 -12.26
C VAL A 223 15.85 3.45 -11.77
N ALA A 224 15.98 2.39 -12.57
CA ALA A 224 16.84 1.23 -12.37
C ALA A 224 16.88 0.42 -13.67
N LEU A 225 17.96 -0.34 -13.90
CA LEU A 225 18.12 -1.12 -15.12
C LEU A 225 17.58 -2.55 -15.04
N ASP A 226 17.17 -3.06 -13.87
CA ASP A 226 16.82 -4.48 -13.73
C ASP A 226 15.64 -4.98 -14.59
N PRO A 227 14.63 -4.16 -14.96
CA PRO A 227 13.61 -4.58 -15.92
C PRO A 227 14.12 -4.66 -17.37
N TYR A 228 15.21 -3.94 -17.66
CA TYR A 228 15.76 -3.73 -19.00
C TYR A 228 17.08 -4.48 -19.23
N SER A 229 17.71 -4.94 -18.16
CA SER A 229 18.96 -5.68 -18.18
C SER A 229 18.73 -7.12 -18.60
N SER A 230 19.57 -7.62 -19.51
CA SER A 230 19.60 -9.05 -19.82
C SER A 230 20.08 -9.91 -18.65
N ASP A 231 20.71 -9.31 -17.62
CA ASP A 231 21.29 -10.02 -16.48
C ASP A 231 20.43 -9.93 -15.20
N GLY A 232 19.45 -9.01 -15.18
CA GLY A 232 18.52 -8.81 -14.05
C GLY A 232 19.12 -8.03 -12.87
N HIS A 233 20.29 -7.41 -13.07
CA HIS A 233 20.91 -6.48 -12.13
C HIS A 233 20.44 -5.04 -12.36
N ASP A 234 20.46 -4.23 -11.30
CA ASP A 234 20.00 -2.83 -11.33
C ASP A 234 20.99 -1.93 -12.11
N GLY A 235 22.19 -2.46 -12.42
CA GLY A 235 23.25 -1.80 -13.18
C GLY A 235 23.97 -2.71 -14.18
N ILE A 236 24.90 -2.11 -14.92
CA ILE A 236 25.74 -2.78 -15.93
C ILE A 236 26.67 -3.77 -15.25
N VAL A 237 26.74 -5.00 -15.77
CA VAL A 237 27.61 -6.05 -15.23
C VAL A 237 28.83 -6.23 -16.11
N ARG A 238 30.02 -6.13 -15.51
CA ARG A 238 31.29 -6.47 -16.16
C ARG A 238 31.47 -8.00 -16.20
N GLU A 239 32.32 -8.49 -17.10
CA GLU A 239 32.58 -9.93 -17.30
C GLU A 239 33.00 -10.68 -16.03
N ASP A 240 33.63 -10.01 -15.06
CA ASP A 240 34.03 -10.57 -13.76
C ASP A 240 32.91 -10.55 -12.69
N GLY A 241 31.71 -10.11 -13.06
CA GLY A 241 30.54 -10.04 -12.18
C GLY A 241 30.43 -8.75 -11.36
N VAL A 242 31.34 -7.79 -11.54
CA VAL A 242 31.27 -6.48 -10.87
C VAL A 242 30.16 -5.64 -11.51
N ILE A 243 29.31 -5.06 -10.66
CA ILE A 243 28.33 -4.04 -11.07
C ILE A 243 29.06 -2.71 -11.17
N LEU A 244 29.07 -2.13 -12.36
CA LEU A 244 29.80 -0.89 -12.65
C LEU A 244 29.00 0.32 -12.18
N ASN A 245 29.52 1.07 -11.20
CA ASN A 245 28.81 2.20 -10.60
C ASN A 245 28.57 3.34 -11.61
N ASP A 246 29.64 3.99 -12.07
CA ASP A 246 29.57 5.25 -12.80
C ASP A 246 28.94 5.07 -14.20
N GLU A 247 29.28 3.97 -14.88
CA GLU A 247 28.67 3.60 -16.16
C GLU A 247 27.17 3.34 -16.03
N THR A 248 26.73 2.76 -14.90
CA THR A 248 25.32 2.59 -14.60
C THR A 248 24.65 3.95 -14.36
N VAL A 249 25.24 4.79 -13.51
CA VAL A 249 24.73 6.14 -13.23
C VAL A 249 24.53 6.95 -14.51
N HIS A 250 25.43 6.85 -15.48
CA HIS A 250 25.27 7.49 -16.79
C HIS A 250 23.99 7.05 -17.53
N GLN A 251 23.66 5.76 -17.50
CA GLN A 251 22.42 5.25 -18.12
C GLN A 251 21.18 5.66 -17.32
N LEU A 252 21.25 5.67 -15.99
CA LEU A 252 20.15 6.09 -15.12
C LEU A 252 19.79 7.57 -15.33
N CYS A 253 20.79 8.43 -15.55
CA CYS A 253 20.56 9.83 -15.93
C CYS A 253 19.73 9.94 -17.22
N LYS A 254 20.05 9.15 -18.25
CA LYS A 254 19.26 9.12 -19.50
C LYS A 254 17.83 8.63 -19.27
N GLN A 255 17.67 7.60 -18.44
CA GLN A 255 16.35 7.05 -18.08
C GLN A 255 15.50 8.10 -17.36
N ALA A 256 16.05 8.76 -16.35
CA ALA A 256 15.37 9.80 -15.58
C ALA A 256 14.93 10.97 -16.49
N VAL A 257 15.81 11.46 -17.36
CA VAL A 257 15.48 12.52 -18.33
C VAL A 257 14.39 12.07 -19.31
N ALA A 258 14.46 10.85 -19.83
CA ALA A 258 13.43 10.32 -20.74
C ALA A 258 12.06 10.20 -20.05
N GLN A 259 12.02 9.81 -18.78
CA GLN A 259 10.80 9.74 -17.97
C GLN A 259 10.25 11.14 -17.65
N ALA A 260 11.11 12.10 -17.28
CA ALA A 260 10.75 13.50 -17.06
C ALA A 260 10.15 14.13 -18.33
N ARG A 261 10.80 13.93 -19.49
CA ARG A 261 10.29 14.39 -20.80
C ARG A 261 8.94 13.78 -21.17
N ALA A 262 8.65 12.57 -20.70
CA ALA A 262 7.35 11.92 -20.88
C ALA A 262 6.25 12.48 -19.95
N GLY A 263 6.61 13.23 -18.91
CA GLY A 263 5.70 13.87 -17.96
C GLY A 263 5.68 13.22 -16.56
N ALA A 264 6.74 12.51 -16.15
CA ALA A 264 6.86 12.05 -14.76
C ALA A 264 6.96 13.24 -13.80
N ASP A 265 6.24 13.19 -12.68
CA ASP A 265 6.33 14.24 -11.64
C ASP A 265 7.48 13.95 -10.66
N VAL A 266 7.74 12.67 -10.41
CA VAL A 266 8.77 12.20 -9.50
C VAL A 266 9.54 11.04 -10.14
N VAL A 267 10.86 11.18 -10.26
CA VAL A 267 11.74 10.04 -10.61
C VAL A 267 12.25 9.40 -9.33
N SER A 268 12.29 8.08 -9.29
CA SER A 268 12.58 7.34 -8.06
C SER A 268 13.72 6.35 -8.27
N PRO A 269 15.00 6.79 -8.19
CA PRO A 269 16.15 5.93 -8.38
C PRO A 269 16.18 4.85 -7.31
N SER A 270 16.04 3.59 -7.75
CA SER A 270 15.99 2.42 -6.89
C SER A 270 17.23 1.54 -6.98
N ASP A 271 18.20 1.91 -7.81
CA ASP A 271 19.39 1.15 -8.18
C ASP A 271 20.41 0.93 -7.05
N MET A 272 20.50 1.84 -6.07
CA MET A 272 21.52 1.86 -4.99
C MET A 272 22.97 2.02 -5.50
N MET A 273 23.20 2.74 -6.59
CA MET A 273 24.54 3.16 -6.99
C MET A 273 24.97 4.39 -6.19
N ASP A 274 26.27 4.52 -5.95
CA ASP A 274 26.84 5.67 -5.25
C ASP A 274 26.77 6.92 -6.15
N GLY A 275 26.33 8.06 -5.61
CA GLY A 275 26.32 9.35 -6.31
C GLY A 275 25.21 9.55 -7.35
N ARG A 276 24.29 8.58 -7.52
CA ARG A 276 23.25 8.67 -8.57
C ARG A 276 22.30 9.83 -8.38
N VAL A 277 22.00 10.25 -7.15
CA VAL A 277 21.00 11.30 -6.88
C VAL A 277 21.49 12.62 -7.46
N GLY A 278 22.74 12.98 -7.16
CA GLY A 278 23.34 14.24 -7.61
C GLY A 278 23.55 14.26 -9.12
N ALA A 279 23.93 13.11 -9.69
CA ALA A 279 24.06 12.95 -11.14
C ALA A 279 22.71 13.10 -11.85
N ILE A 280 21.64 12.44 -11.35
CA ILE A 280 20.29 12.55 -11.90
C ILE A 280 19.75 13.97 -11.76
N ARG A 281 19.91 14.62 -10.60
CA ARG A 281 19.52 16.01 -10.38
C ARG A 281 20.17 16.94 -11.40
N SER A 282 21.50 16.81 -11.58
CA SER A 282 22.26 17.59 -12.55
C SER A 282 21.79 17.36 -13.98
N ALA A 283 21.49 16.11 -14.36
CA ALA A 283 20.98 15.78 -15.69
C ALA A 283 19.57 16.34 -15.94
N LEU A 284 18.68 16.26 -14.96
CA LEU A 284 17.35 16.87 -15.02
C LEU A 284 17.44 18.39 -15.15
N ASP A 285 18.31 19.03 -14.38
CA ASP A 285 18.51 20.49 -14.43
C ASP A 285 19.09 20.97 -15.75
N ALA A 286 20.05 20.24 -16.32
CA ALA A 286 20.64 20.56 -17.62
C ALA A 286 19.60 20.57 -18.76
N GLU A 287 18.54 19.77 -18.63
CA GLU A 287 17.43 19.68 -19.59
C GLU A 287 16.22 20.57 -19.21
N GLY A 288 16.33 21.37 -18.14
CA GLY A 288 15.29 22.30 -17.69
C GLY A 288 14.17 21.68 -16.84
N PHE A 289 14.33 20.44 -16.39
CA PHE A 289 13.37 19.73 -15.53
C PHE A 289 13.57 20.05 -14.03
N HIS A 290 13.70 21.33 -13.69
CA HIS A 290 13.91 21.81 -12.31
C HIS A 290 12.76 21.46 -11.35
N HIS A 291 11.58 21.19 -11.89
CA HIS A 291 10.36 20.92 -11.13
C HIS A 291 10.13 19.43 -10.84
N VAL A 292 10.85 18.53 -11.51
CA VAL A 292 10.72 17.08 -11.30
C VAL A 292 11.44 16.72 -10.02
N SER A 293 10.71 16.06 -9.11
CA SER A 293 11.24 15.66 -7.81
C SER A 293 12.02 14.34 -7.89
N ILE A 294 12.91 14.11 -6.94
CA ILE A 294 13.65 12.86 -6.77
C ILE A 294 13.21 12.19 -5.47
N MET A 295 12.56 11.03 -5.58
CA MET A 295 12.32 10.13 -4.44
C MET A 295 13.39 9.05 -4.39
N SER A 296 14.43 9.32 -3.62
CA SER A 296 15.58 8.43 -3.54
C SER A 296 15.28 7.19 -2.70
N TYR A 297 15.61 6.00 -3.21
CA TYR A 297 15.60 4.76 -2.41
C TYR A 297 16.82 4.69 -1.50
N THR A 298 16.93 5.65 -0.59
CA THR A 298 18.05 5.88 0.33
C THR A 298 18.43 4.66 1.14
N ALA A 299 17.45 3.95 1.71
CA ALA A 299 17.71 2.77 2.51
C ALA A 299 17.02 1.55 1.91
N LYS A 300 17.55 1.04 0.78
CA LYS A 300 17.11 -0.20 0.13
C LYS A 300 18.03 -1.37 0.49
N TYR A 301 17.48 -2.30 1.25
CA TYR A 301 18.21 -3.45 1.79
C TYR A 301 18.24 -4.66 0.83
N ALA A 302 19.30 -5.45 0.89
CA ALA A 302 19.45 -6.74 0.22
C ALA A 302 18.51 -7.79 0.87
N SER A 303 17.23 -7.69 0.54
CA SER A 303 16.15 -8.36 1.27
C SER A 303 15.56 -9.56 0.54
N SER A 304 15.15 -10.57 1.30
CA SER A 304 14.42 -11.74 0.83
C SER A 304 12.91 -11.48 0.62
N PHE A 305 12.39 -10.31 1.01
CA PHE A 305 10.97 -9.97 0.85
C PHE A 305 10.59 -9.58 -0.59
N TYR A 306 11.53 -9.53 -1.54
CA TYR A 306 11.28 -9.10 -2.92
C TYR A 306 10.84 -10.22 -3.87
N GLY A 307 10.79 -11.48 -3.41
CA GLY A 307 10.49 -12.64 -4.27
C GLY A 307 9.26 -12.45 -5.17
N PRO A 308 8.08 -12.10 -4.64
CA PRO A 308 6.87 -11.94 -5.46
C PRO A 308 6.96 -10.80 -6.52
N PHE A 309 7.68 -9.71 -6.23
CA PHE A 309 7.93 -8.64 -7.21
C PHE A 309 8.81 -9.12 -8.35
N ARG A 310 9.84 -9.91 -8.05
CA ARG A 310 10.72 -10.47 -9.08
C ARG A 310 9.99 -11.47 -9.96
N GLU A 311 9.01 -12.20 -9.43
CA GLU A 311 8.08 -12.98 -10.26
C GLU A 311 7.19 -12.08 -11.12
N ALA A 312 6.67 -10.97 -10.56
CA ALA A 312 5.85 -10.02 -11.30
C ALA A 312 6.56 -9.43 -12.52
N LEU A 313 7.86 -9.12 -12.43
CA LEU A 313 8.64 -8.58 -13.55
C LEU A 313 9.48 -9.63 -14.30
N ASP A 314 9.60 -10.84 -13.75
CA ASP A 314 10.55 -11.86 -14.20
C ASP A 314 11.93 -11.21 -14.48
N SER A 315 12.44 -10.63 -13.40
CA SER A 315 13.66 -9.82 -13.29
C SER A 315 14.58 -10.33 -12.16
N ASN A 316 14.49 -11.62 -11.84
CA ASN A 316 15.47 -12.23 -10.95
C ASN A 316 16.87 -12.07 -11.56
N PRO A 317 17.91 -11.74 -10.77
CA PRO A 317 19.29 -11.81 -11.22
C PRO A 317 19.54 -13.20 -11.81
N ARG A 318 20.09 -13.26 -13.02
CA ARG A 318 20.41 -14.53 -13.68
C ARG A 318 21.57 -15.25 -12.99
N PHE A 319 22.40 -14.49 -12.27
CA PHE A 319 23.50 -14.99 -11.43
C PHE A 319 23.68 -14.08 -10.21
N GLY A 320 24.43 -14.57 -9.22
CA GLY A 320 24.82 -13.80 -8.04
C GLY A 320 23.65 -13.34 -7.16
N ASP A 321 23.90 -12.27 -6.41
CA ASP A 321 22.91 -11.57 -5.61
C ASP A 321 23.12 -10.05 -5.69
N LYS A 322 22.30 -9.28 -4.99
CA LYS A 322 22.31 -7.80 -5.03
C LYS A 322 23.09 -7.18 -3.86
N LYS A 323 23.88 -7.97 -3.12
CA LYS A 323 24.53 -7.53 -1.84
C LYS A 323 25.76 -6.64 -2.04
N THR A 324 26.26 -6.48 -3.27
CA THR A 324 27.38 -5.57 -3.55
C THR A 324 26.95 -4.11 -3.63
N TYR A 325 25.65 -3.82 -3.61
CA TYR A 325 25.09 -2.46 -3.69
C TYR A 325 23.86 -2.25 -2.78
N GLN A 326 22.97 -3.24 -2.64
CA GLN A 326 21.88 -3.14 -1.66
C GLN A 326 22.40 -3.34 -0.24
N MET A 327 21.90 -2.56 0.71
CA MET A 327 22.39 -2.52 2.09
C MET A 327 22.24 -3.88 2.81
N ASN A 328 23.16 -4.17 3.73
CA ASN A 328 23.06 -5.37 4.55
C ASN A 328 21.92 -5.23 5.60
N PRO A 329 20.95 -6.16 5.67
CA PRO A 329 19.88 -6.13 6.68
C PRO A 329 20.33 -6.03 8.15
N ALA A 330 21.57 -6.39 8.45
CA ALA A 330 22.14 -6.28 9.80
C ALA A 330 22.60 -4.86 10.15
N ASN A 331 22.66 -3.94 9.19
CA ASN A 331 23.23 -2.61 9.37
C ASN A 331 22.13 -1.58 9.67
N TYR A 332 22.22 -0.96 10.84
CA TYR A 332 21.33 0.14 11.25
C TYR A 332 21.94 1.52 10.96
N ARG A 333 23.22 1.70 11.33
CA ARG A 333 23.91 3.01 11.26
C ARG A 333 24.26 3.44 9.84
N GLU A 334 24.41 2.50 8.93
CA GLU A 334 24.73 2.75 7.52
C GLU A 334 23.64 3.58 6.83
N ALA A 335 22.37 3.41 7.23
CA ALA A 335 21.26 4.21 6.71
C ALA A 335 21.44 5.72 6.93
N LEU A 336 22.15 6.14 7.98
CA LEU A 336 22.47 7.55 8.23
C LEU A 336 23.57 8.08 7.30
N VAL A 337 24.43 7.21 6.77
CA VAL A 337 25.41 7.59 5.76
C VAL A 337 24.66 7.86 4.46
N GLU A 338 23.88 6.89 3.98
CA GLU A 338 23.05 7.01 2.77
C GLU A 338 22.13 8.25 2.84
N THR A 339 21.49 8.48 3.99
CA THR A 339 20.63 9.65 4.20
C THR A 339 21.38 10.96 3.97
N ARG A 340 22.60 11.09 4.50
CA ARG A 340 23.36 12.34 4.37
C ARG A 340 23.79 12.59 2.94
N GLU A 341 24.24 11.55 2.24
CA GLU A 341 24.69 11.68 0.86
C GLU A 341 23.50 12.04 -0.05
N ASP A 342 22.40 11.29 0.01
CA ASP A 342 21.20 11.57 -0.79
C ASP A 342 20.60 12.97 -0.52
N GLU A 343 20.58 13.41 0.75
CA GLU A 343 20.16 14.78 1.11
C GLU A 343 21.09 15.85 0.52
N ALA A 344 22.41 15.66 0.64
CA ALA A 344 23.41 16.59 0.12
C ALA A 344 23.38 16.65 -1.41
N GLU A 345 23.01 15.54 -2.06
CA GLU A 345 22.91 15.39 -3.51
C GLU A 345 21.59 15.94 -4.10
N GLY A 346 20.63 16.32 -3.26
CA GLY A 346 19.40 16.98 -3.69
C GLY A 346 18.20 16.07 -3.87
N ALA A 347 18.10 14.98 -3.10
CA ALA A 347 16.84 14.24 -2.99
C ALA A 347 15.75 15.12 -2.36
N ASP A 348 14.51 14.98 -2.86
CA ASP A 348 13.34 15.67 -2.31
C ASP A 348 12.58 14.80 -1.30
N ILE A 349 12.68 13.47 -1.44
CA ILE A 349 12.00 12.48 -0.62
C ILE A 349 12.97 11.33 -0.37
N LEU A 350 13.09 10.86 0.87
CA LEU A 350 13.92 9.71 1.23
C LEU A 350 13.05 8.47 1.44
N LEU A 351 13.43 7.32 0.90
CA LEU A 351 12.63 6.09 0.96
C LEU A 351 13.36 4.94 1.67
N VAL A 352 12.64 4.24 2.55
CA VAL A 352 13.06 2.97 3.16
C VAL A 352 12.35 1.79 2.50
N LYS A 353 13.13 0.75 2.13
CA LYS A 353 12.63 -0.47 1.50
C LYS A 353 13.42 -1.70 1.96
N PRO A 354 12.78 -2.78 2.46
CA PRO A 354 11.35 -2.98 2.73
C PRO A 354 10.75 -2.08 3.83
N GLY A 355 9.44 -2.17 4.05
CA GLY A 355 8.70 -1.32 4.99
C GLY A 355 8.63 -1.91 6.39
N LEU A 356 7.70 -2.83 6.63
CA LEU A 356 7.37 -3.36 7.95
C LEU A 356 8.56 -4.00 8.70
N PRO A 357 9.50 -4.72 8.05
CA PRO A 357 10.67 -5.27 8.74
C PRO A 357 11.71 -4.20 9.13
N TYR A 358 11.55 -2.95 8.67
CA TYR A 358 12.52 -1.86 8.84
C TYR A 358 11.86 -0.58 9.40
N LEU A 359 10.81 -0.74 10.24
CA LEU A 359 10.13 0.38 10.92
C LEU A 359 11.09 1.22 11.77
N ASP A 360 12.12 0.60 12.34
CA ASP A 360 13.18 1.23 13.10
C ASP A 360 14.06 2.13 12.21
N ILE A 361 14.28 1.77 10.94
CA ILE A 361 14.99 2.60 9.96
C ILE A 361 14.12 3.75 9.48
N ILE A 362 12.82 3.53 9.25
CA ILE A 362 11.87 4.62 8.95
C ILE A 362 11.88 5.65 10.07
N ARG A 363 11.86 5.18 11.32
CA ARG A 363 11.96 6.04 12.50
C ARG A 363 13.30 6.76 12.58
N LEU A 364 14.40 6.07 12.30
CA LEU A 364 15.73 6.65 12.28
C LEU A 364 15.84 7.82 11.29
N LEU A 365 15.39 7.62 10.05
CA LEU A 365 15.37 8.67 9.04
C LEU A 365 14.48 9.84 9.47
N ARG A 366 13.26 9.55 9.95
CA ARG A 366 12.34 10.59 10.40
C ARG A 366 12.88 11.46 11.54
N ASP A 367 13.68 10.88 12.43
CA ASP A 367 14.24 11.59 13.57
C ASP A 367 15.52 12.37 13.21
N ASN A 368 16.14 12.10 12.05
CA ASN A 368 17.42 12.69 11.64
C ASN A 368 17.37 13.50 10.33
N SER A 369 16.24 13.49 9.63
CA SER A 369 16.02 14.23 8.38
C SER A 369 14.81 15.15 8.52
N SER A 370 14.86 16.30 7.85
CA SER A 370 13.70 17.18 7.66
C SER A 370 12.91 16.89 6.39
N LEU A 371 13.41 16.02 5.51
CA LEU A 371 12.73 15.66 4.27
C LEU A 371 11.53 14.74 4.54
N PRO A 372 10.53 14.73 3.64
CA PRO A 372 9.49 13.72 3.64
C PRO A 372 10.07 12.30 3.58
N ILE A 373 9.52 11.40 4.39
CA ILE A 373 9.95 10.00 4.43
C ILE A 373 8.92 9.12 3.73
N ALA A 374 9.34 8.36 2.73
CA ALA A 374 8.56 7.32 2.10
C ALA A 374 8.91 5.94 2.66
N ALA A 375 7.94 5.03 2.68
CA ALA A 375 8.15 3.63 2.99
C ALA A 375 7.49 2.74 1.95
N TYR A 376 8.17 1.66 1.56
CA TYR A 376 7.61 0.70 0.60
C TYR A 376 7.22 -0.59 1.32
N GLN A 377 5.91 -0.82 1.48
CA GLN A 377 5.38 -2.14 1.83
C GLN A 377 5.50 -3.09 0.63
N VAL A 378 6.56 -3.89 0.62
CA VAL A 378 6.95 -4.62 -0.60
C VAL A 378 6.08 -5.86 -0.84
N SER A 379 6.32 -6.47 -1.99
CA SER A 379 5.52 -7.58 -2.52
C SER A 379 5.43 -8.78 -1.58
N GLY A 380 6.51 -9.12 -0.86
CA GLY A 380 6.52 -10.19 0.13
C GLY A 380 5.67 -9.86 1.36
N GLU A 381 5.71 -8.61 1.83
CA GLU A 381 4.87 -8.15 2.94
C GLU A 381 3.38 -8.23 2.56
N TYR A 382 3.05 -7.78 1.34
CA TYR A 382 1.70 -7.90 0.77
C TYR A 382 1.25 -9.37 0.69
N ALA A 383 2.08 -10.23 0.09
CA ALA A 383 1.76 -11.64 -0.12
C ALA A 383 1.57 -12.40 1.21
N MET A 384 2.35 -12.08 2.24
CA MET A 384 2.19 -12.66 3.58
C MET A 384 0.81 -12.34 4.19
N ILE A 385 0.37 -11.08 4.09
CA ILE A 385 -0.94 -10.66 4.61
C ILE A 385 -2.07 -11.33 3.79
N LYS A 386 -1.97 -11.31 2.45
CA LYS A 386 -2.94 -12.00 1.57
C LYS A 386 -3.03 -13.49 1.87
N ALA A 387 -1.90 -14.19 2.02
CA ALA A 387 -1.88 -15.61 2.33
C ALA A 387 -2.57 -15.91 3.67
N GLY A 388 -2.25 -15.13 4.71
CA GLY A 388 -2.90 -15.27 6.02
C GLY A 388 -4.42 -15.02 5.97
N GLY A 389 -4.86 -14.05 5.17
CA GLY A 389 -6.27 -13.73 4.92
C GLY A 389 -7.01 -14.87 4.20
N VAL A 390 -6.46 -15.35 3.09
CA VAL A 390 -7.01 -16.47 2.30
C VAL A 390 -7.11 -17.74 3.16
N LEU A 391 -6.10 -18.03 3.98
CA LEU A 391 -6.09 -19.15 4.91
C LEU A 391 -6.93 -18.93 6.17
N LYS A 392 -7.55 -17.74 6.33
CA LYS A 392 -8.34 -17.33 7.50
C LYS A 392 -7.57 -17.42 8.82
N MET A 393 -6.24 -17.31 8.77
CA MET A 393 -5.38 -17.24 9.95
C MET A 393 -5.43 -15.86 10.61
N ILE A 394 -5.71 -14.84 9.80
CA ILE A 394 -5.87 -13.45 10.22
C ILE A 394 -7.08 -12.81 9.53
N ASP A 395 -7.56 -11.72 10.11
CA ASP A 395 -8.50 -10.81 9.45
C ASP A 395 -7.70 -9.89 8.52
N GLU A 396 -7.73 -10.19 7.21
CA GLU A 396 -6.91 -9.51 6.20
C GLU A 396 -7.07 -7.99 6.23
N GLU A 397 -8.31 -7.51 6.26
CA GLU A 397 -8.61 -6.08 6.20
C GLU A 397 -8.05 -5.36 7.43
N LYS A 398 -8.24 -5.93 8.62
CA LYS A 398 -7.71 -5.33 9.87
C LYS A 398 -6.19 -5.34 9.90
N VAL A 399 -5.55 -6.44 9.51
CA VAL A 399 -4.08 -6.54 9.52
C VAL A 399 -3.47 -5.65 8.44
N MET A 400 -4.08 -5.56 7.26
CA MET A 400 -3.70 -4.60 6.22
C MET A 400 -3.70 -3.17 6.76
N LEU A 401 -4.81 -2.68 7.32
CA LEU A 401 -4.90 -1.33 7.85
C LEU A 401 -3.93 -1.09 9.02
N GLU A 402 -3.75 -2.07 9.90
CA GLU A 402 -2.78 -1.99 11.00
C GLU A 402 -1.34 -1.92 10.51
N SER A 403 -0.98 -2.68 9.46
CA SER A 403 0.36 -2.65 8.87
C SER A 403 0.69 -1.27 8.26
N LEU A 404 -0.27 -0.66 7.57
CA LEU A 404 -0.12 0.68 7.00
C LEU A 404 -0.04 1.76 8.10
N MET A 405 -0.83 1.60 9.16
CA MET A 405 -0.76 2.47 10.35
C MET A 405 0.60 2.37 11.04
N CYS A 406 1.19 1.18 11.11
CA CYS A 406 2.54 0.99 11.64
C CYS A 406 3.58 1.78 10.84
N LEU A 407 3.53 1.77 9.51
CA LEU A 407 4.42 2.55 8.65
C LEU A 407 4.25 4.06 8.88
N ARG A 408 3.01 4.56 8.90
CA ARG A 408 2.74 5.98 9.22
C ARG A 408 3.25 6.38 10.59
N ARG A 409 2.96 5.56 11.62
CA ARG A 409 3.40 5.80 12.99
C ARG A 409 4.93 5.76 13.11
N ALA A 410 5.60 4.92 12.33
CA ALA A 410 7.06 4.88 12.28
C ALA A 410 7.68 6.12 11.63
N GLY A 411 6.90 6.94 10.92
CA GLY A 411 7.34 8.26 10.46
C GLY A 411 7.20 8.50 8.96
N ALA A 412 6.74 7.50 8.20
CA ALA A 412 6.53 7.63 6.76
C ALA A 412 5.37 8.60 6.48
N ASP A 413 5.61 9.63 5.68
CA ASP A 413 4.60 10.54 5.13
C ASP A 413 3.89 9.93 3.91
N ILE A 414 4.64 9.14 3.13
CA ILE A 414 4.22 8.49 1.89
C ILE A 414 4.40 6.98 2.03
N ILE A 415 3.43 6.19 1.57
CA ILE A 415 3.50 4.73 1.59
C ILE A 415 3.26 4.17 0.20
N LEU A 416 4.26 3.50 -0.35
CA LEU A 416 4.11 2.66 -1.54
C LEU A 416 3.53 1.31 -1.09
N THR A 417 2.33 0.97 -1.54
CA THR A 417 1.66 -0.28 -1.15
C THR A 417 0.72 -0.81 -2.22
N TYR A 418 0.81 -2.12 -2.48
CA TYR A 418 -0.12 -2.84 -3.35
C TYR A 418 -1.54 -2.91 -2.76
N PHE A 419 -1.71 -2.61 -1.48
CA PHE A 419 -3.01 -2.47 -0.83
C PHE A 419 -3.64 -1.09 -1.04
N ALA A 420 -3.04 -0.15 -1.78
CA ALA A 420 -3.49 1.24 -1.82
C ALA A 420 -4.99 1.38 -2.15
N LEU A 421 -5.44 0.72 -3.22
CA LEU A 421 -6.86 0.71 -3.61
C LEU A 421 -7.76 0.07 -2.56
N GLN A 422 -7.37 -1.10 -2.01
CA GLN A 422 -8.14 -1.83 -1.01
C GLN A 422 -8.26 -1.05 0.31
N ALA A 423 -7.14 -0.48 0.78
CA ALA A 423 -7.09 0.31 2.00
C ALA A 423 -7.90 1.60 1.86
N ALA A 424 -7.80 2.28 0.72
CA ALA A 424 -8.59 3.48 0.46
C ALA A 424 -10.10 3.20 0.45
N LYS A 425 -10.56 2.10 -0.17
CA LYS A 425 -11.97 1.64 -0.08
C LYS A 425 -12.43 1.47 1.37
N SER A 426 -11.66 0.73 2.18
CA SER A 426 -11.95 0.56 3.61
C SER A 426 -12.01 1.89 4.38
N LEU A 427 -11.14 2.85 4.06
CA LEU A 427 -11.12 4.18 4.69
C LEU A 427 -12.33 5.05 4.27
N CYS A 428 -12.79 4.92 3.03
CA CYS A 428 -13.97 5.62 2.51
C CYS A 428 -15.30 4.97 2.95
N GLY A 429 -15.26 3.79 3.58
CA GLY A 429 -16.44 3.04 3.97
C GLY A 429 -17.12 2.29 2.81
N GLU A 430 -16.43 2.15 1.69
CA GLU A 430 -16.81 1.26 0.60
C GLU A 430 -16.33 -0.16 0.96
N LYS A 431 -17.27 -1.08 1.15
CA LYS A 431 -16.99 -2.48 1.49
C LYS A 431 -17.14 -3.37 0.27
#